data_AF-A0A1F7UXJ5-F1
#
_entry.id   AF-A0A1F7UXJ5-F1
#
_cell.length_a   1.000
_cell.length_b   1.000
_cell.length_c   1.000
_cell.angle_alpha   90.00
_cell.angle_beta   90.00
_cell.angle_gamma   90.00
#
_symmetry.space_group_name_H-M   'P 1'
#
loop_
_entity.id
_entity.type
_entity.pdbx_description
1 polymer ?
#
loop_
_entity_poly.entity_id
_entity_poly.type
_entity_poly.pdbx_seq_one_letter_code
_entity_poly.pdbx_strand_id
1 'polypeptide(L)'
;MEKLFMNFINISKIFLKFISFVLISVVSTILLIIVSEKTSFSRINLLPLGGPSWALWTYPIYLLFGLSFSHFIFGLPKRYFTFLLTIWAIIFIVYYIVFNGSVFENPIPFGISAY
;
A
#
# COMPACT_ATOMS: atom_id res chain seq x y z
N MET A 1 14.88 -39.48 0.64
CA MET A 1 14.53 -38.53 -0.45
C MET A 1 13.13 -37.96 -0.32
N GLU A 2 12.12 -38.77 -0.03
CA GLU A 2 10.71 -38.33 0.05
C GLU A 2 10.46 -37.17 1.04
N LYS A 3 11.08 -37.21 2.23
CA LYS A 3 10.98 -36.11 3.22
C LYS A 3 11.55 -34.78 2.72
N LEU A 4 12.61 -34.81 1.91
CA LEU A 4 13.20 -33.61 1.31
C LEU A 4 12.28 -33.04 0.21
N PHE A 5 11.70 -33.92 -0.60
CA PHE A 5 10.76 -33.54 -1.66
C PHE A 5 9.47 -32.92 -1.11
N MET A 6 8.89 -33.51 -0.06
CA MET A 6 7.71 -32.96 0.62
C MET A 6 8.00 -31.61 1.30
N ASN A 7 9.19 -31.45 1.88
CA ASN A 7 9.64 -30.15 2.40
C ASN A 7 9.76 -29.10 1.29
N PHE A 8 10.34 -29.47 0.14
CA PHE A 8 10.47 -28.57 -1.01
C PHE A 8 9.10 -28.10 -1.53
N ILE A 9 8.12 -29.01 -1.64
CA ILE A 9 6.75 -28.67 -2.05
C ILE A 9 6.10 -27.71 -1.06
N ASN A 10 6.25 -27.97 0.25
CA ASN A 10 5.66 -27.12 1.28
C ASN A 10 6.25 -25.71 1.29
N ILE A 11 7.57 -25.59 1.16
CA ILE A 11 8.26 -24.30 1.07
C ILE A 11 7.80 -23.56 -0.19
N SER A 12 7.75 -24.24 -1.32
CA SER A 12 7.29 -23.66 -2.60
C SER A 12 5.86 -23.14 -2.52
N LYS A 13 4.94 -23.87 -1.85
CA LYS A 13 3.56 -23.41 -1.62
C LYS A 13 3.50 -22.15 -0.77
N ILE A 14 4.28 -22.10 0.32
CA ILE A 14 4.35 -20.92 1.19
C ILE A 14 4.89 -19.72 0.42
N PHE A 15 5.94 -19.93 -0.38
CA PHE A 15 6.56 -18.90 -1.20
C PHE A 15 5.60 -18.37 -2.27
N LEU A 16 4.91 -19.24 -3.00
CA LEU A 16 3.90 -18.85 -4.00
C LEU A 16 2.77 -18.05 -3.36
N LYS A 17 2.31 -18.46 -2.17
CA LYS A 17 1.29 -17.75 -1.40
C LYS A 17 1.77 -16.35 -1.01
N PHE A 18 3.03 -16.21 -0.60
CA PHE A 18 3.63 -14.92 -0.27
C PHE A 18 3.75 -14.00 -1.49
N ILE A 19 4.22 -14.51 -2.63
CA ILE A 19 4.29 -13.75 -3.89
C ILE A 19 2.90 -13.27 -4.30
N SER A 20 1.91 -14.18 -4.28
CA SER A 20 0.54 -13.86 -4.67
C SER A 20 -0.05 -12.76 -3.78
N PHE A 21 0.24 -12.82 -2.48
CA PHE A 21 -0.15 -11.77 -1.53
C PHE A 21 0.46 -10.40 -1.90
N VAL A 22 1.76 -10.35 -2.21
CA VAL A 22 2.42 -9.08 -2.58
C VAL A 22 1.81 -8.52 -3.86
N LEU A 23 1.63 -9.37 -4.87
CA LEU A 23 1.04 -9.00 -6.16
C LEU A 23 -0.36 -8.42 -5.99
N ILE A 24 -1.22 -9.09 -5.22
CA ILE A 24 -2.59 -8.63 -5.00
C ILE A 24 -2.64 -7.37 -4.15
N SER A 25 -1.74 -7.23 -3.16
CA SER A 25 -1.64 -5.99 -2.37
C SER A 25 -1.33 -4.79 -3.28
N VAL A 26 -0.41 -4.95 -4.22
CA VAL A 26 -0.04 -3.89 -5.17
C VAL A 26 -1.21 -3.61 -6.13
N VAL A 27 -1.83 -4.64 -6.70
CA VAL A 27 -2.98 -4.47 -7.60
C VAL A 27 -4.15 -3.77 -6.90
N SER A 28 -4.50 -4.19 -5.68
CA SER A 28 -5.54 -3.54 -4.87
C SER A 28 -5.20 -2.08 -4.58
N THR A 29 -3.94 -1.77 -4.31
CA THR A 29 -3.48 -0.38 -4.10
C THR A 29 -3.68 0.47 -5.36
N ILE A 30 -3.28 -0.05 -6.52
CA ILE A 30 -3.45 0.65 -7.81
C ILE A 30 -4.93 0.87 -8.12
N LEU A 31 -5.78 -0.13 -7.87
CA LEU A 31 -7.22 0.00 -8.06
C LEU A 31 -7.82 1.09 -7.15
N LEU A 32 -7.39 1.17 -5.89
CA LEU A 32 -7.82 2.23 -4.97
C LEU A 32 -7.40 3.62 -5.46
N ILE A 33 -6.19 3.77 -5.99
CA ILE A 33 -5.72 5.02 -6.60
C ILE A 33 -6.63 5.41 -7.78
N ILE A 34 -6.84 4.50 -8.72
CA ILE A 34 -7.67 4.76 -9.92
C ILE A 34 -9.11 5.11 -9.53
N VAL A 35 -9.69 4.37 -8.58
CA VAL A 35 -11.05 4.65 -8.09
C VAL A 35 -11.11 6.01 -7.42
N SER A 36 -10.13 6.34 -6.57
CA SER A 36 -10.05 7.64 -5.89
C SER A 36 -9.97 8.81 -6.89
N GLU A 37 -9.19 8.68 -7.96
CA GLU A 37 -9.08 9.68 -9.02
C GLU A 37 -10.40 9.86 -9.78
N LYS A 38 -11.09 8.77 -10.12
CA LYS A 38 -12.31 8.81 -10.95
C LYS A 38 -13.58 9.20 -10.20
N THR A 39 -13.70 8.86 -8.91
CA THR A 39 -14.98 8.93 -8.18
C THR A 39 -15.23 10.25 -7.45
N SER A 40 -14.41 11.29 -7.68
CA SER A 40 -14.46 12.51 -6.85
C SER A 40 -14.21 12.25 -5.36
N PHE A 41 -13.78 11.04 -4.95
CA PHE A 41 -13.16 10.82 -3.64
C PHE A 41 -11.96 11.76 -3.47
N SER A 42 -11.31 12.09 -4.59
CA SER A 42 -10.37 13.19 -4.79
C SER A 42 -10.82 14.56 -4.22
N ARG A 43 -12.13 14.80 -4.09
CA ARG A 43 -12.71 16.03 -3.50
C ARG A 43 -13.17 15.85 -2.05
N ILE A 44 -13.10 14.63 -1.49
CA ILE A 44 -13.24 14.43 -0.06
C ILE A 44 -12.00 15.08 0.56
N ASN A 45 -12.23 16.29 1.07
CA ASN A 45 -11.20 17.10 1.68
C ASN A 45 -10.83 16.43 3.00
N LEU A 46 -9.77 15.63 3.00
CA LEU A 46 -9.16 15.10 4.22
C LEU A 46 -8.37 16.22 4.91
N LEU A 47 -8.99 17.40 5.07
CA LEU A 47 -8.44 18.56 5.77
C LEU A 47 -7.84 18.21 7.13
N PRO A 48 -8.42 17.30 7.96
CA PRO A 48 -7.80 16.90 9.22
C PRO A 48 -6.47 16.15 9.06
N LEU A 49 -6.19 15.64 7.86
CA LEU A 49 -5.02 14.85 7.51
C LEU A 49 -4.10 15.54 6.48
N GLY A 50 -4.43 16.77 6.05
CA GLY A 50 -3.52 17.62 5.29
C GLY A 50 -3.74 17.69 3.77
N GLY A 51 -4.91 17.36 3.21
CA GLY A 51 -5.19 17.70 1.81
C GLY A 51 -6.19 16.81 1.08
N PRO A 52 -6.30 16.94 -0.24
CA PRO A 52 -7.27 16.19 -1.03
C PRO A 52 -6.82 14.74 -1.26
N SER A 53 -7.76 13.80 -1.47
CA SER A 53 -7.42 12.37 -1.48
C SER A 53 -6.52 11.92 -2.65
N TRP A 54 -6.34 12.74 -3.67
CA TRP A 54 -5.42 12.50 -4.80
C TRP A 54 -4.00 13.02 -4.54
N ALA A 55 -3.77 13.70 -3.42
CA ALA A 55 -2.45 14.17 -3.07
C ALA A 55 -1.51 12.96 -2.85
N LEU A 56 -0.27 13.08 -3.32
CA LEU A 56 0.74 12.02 -3.26
C LEU A 56 0.94 11.44 -1.85
N TRP A 57 0.67 12.23 -0.78
CA TRP A 57 0.76 11.78 0.61
C TRP A 57 -0.28 10.73 1.00
N THR A 58 -1.37 10.53 0.23
CA THR A 58 -2.37 9.50 0.49
C THR A 58 -1.98 8.13 -0.06
N TYR A 59 -0.98 8.05 -0.95
CA TYR A 59 -0.58 6.79 -1.59
C TYR A 59 -0.04 5.75 -0.59
N PRO A 60 0.77 6.13 0.42
CA PRO A 60 1.11 5.22 1.51
C PRO A 60 -0.13 4.66 2.23
N ILE A 61 -1.19 5.44 2.39
CA ILE A 61 -2.44 4.99 3.04
C ILE A 61 -3.15 3.96 2.16
N TYR A 62 -3.23 4.18 0.84
CA TYR A 62 -3.77 3.17 -0.09
C TYR A 62 -2.98 1.87 -0.05
N LEU A 63 -1.65 1.95 0.07
CA LEU A 63 -0.80 0.77 0.22
C LEU A 63 -1.09 0.02 1.53
N LEU A 64 -1.34 0.74 2.63
CA LEU A 64 -1.75 0.14 3.90
C LEU A 64 -3.08 -0.60 3.78
N PHE A 65 -4.06 -0.02 3.09
CA PHE A 65 -5.33 -0.69 2.80
C PHE A 65 -5.15 -1.93 1.92
N GLY A 66 -4.35 -1.83 0.86
CA GLY A 66 -4.04 -2.96 -0.01
C GLY A 66 -3.39 -4.13 0.74
N LEU A 67 -2.42 -3.84 1.62
CA LEU A 67 -1.77 -4.83 2.48
C LEU A 67 -2.77 -5.45 3.47
N SER A 68 -3.60 -4.64 4.12
CA SER A 68 -4.57 -5.11 5.12
C SER A 68 -5.66 -5.98 4.49
N PHE A 69 -6.19 -5.58 3.33
CA PHE A 69 -7.17 -6.32 2.56
C PHE A 69 -6.60 -7.66 2.06
N SER A 70 -5.39 -7.65 1.53
CA SER A 70 -4.71 -8.86 1.08
C SER A 70 -4.40 -9.80 2.25
N HIS A 71 -4.12 -9.26 3.44
CA HIS A 71 -3.89 -10.07 4.63
C HIS A 71 -5.16 -10.81 5.05
N PHE A 72 -6.30 -10.14 4.96
CA PHE A 72 -7.61 -10.74 5.21
C PHE A 72 -7.90 -11.89 4.23
N ILE A 73 -7.61 -11.73 2.93
CA ILE A 73 -7.85 -12.77 1.92
C ILE A 73 -6.90 -13.96 2.07
N PHE A 74 -5.60 -13.70 2.19
CA PHE A 74 -4.59 -14.74 2.15
C PHE A 74 -4.34 -15.39 3.52
N GLY A 75 -4.75 -14.75 4.62
CA GLY A 75 -4.54 -15.29 5.97
C GLY A 75 -3.06 -15.61 6.23
N LEU A 76 -2.16 -14.66 5.92
CA LEU A 76 -0.75 -14.83 6.21
C LEU A 76 -0.52 -14.92 7.74
N PRO A 77 0.50 -15.65 8.21
CA PRO A 77 0.86 -15.61 9.63
C PRO A 77 1.16 -14.19 10.08
N LYS A 78 0.61 -13.80 11.25
CA LYS A 78 0.69 -12.42 11.78
C LYS A 78 2.12 -11.86 11.77
N ARG A 79 3.13 -12.69 12.05
CA ARG A 79 4.56 -12.31 12.05
C ARG A 79 5.00 -11.66 10.73
N TYR A 80 4.62 -12.24 9.58
CA TYR A 80 5.00 -11.71 8.27
C TYR A 80 4.25 -10.41 7.94
N PHE A 81 2.99 -10.31 8.35
CA PHE A 81 2.22 -9.09 8.18
C PHE A 81 2.76 -7.94 9.03
N THR A 82 3.10 -8.21 10.31
CA THR A 82 3.73 -7.21 11.19
C THR A 82 5.07 -6.75 10.62
N PHE A 83 5.89 -7.66 10.08
CA PHE A 83 7.15 -7.30 9.43
C PHE A 83 6.93 -6.35 8.24
N LEU A 84 5.94 -6.63 7.39
CA LEU A 84 5.59 -5.76 6.26
C LEU A 84 5.03 -4.41 6.71
N LEU A 85 4.24 -4.37 7.79
CA LEU A 85 3.77 -3.12 8.38
C LEU A 85 4.93 -2.26 8.91
N THR A 86 5.94 -2.89 9.52
CA THR A 86 7.14 -2.18 9.97
C THR A 86 7.90 -1.59 8.80
N ILE A 87 8.09 -2.36 7.71
CA ILE A 87 8.72 -1.85 6.48
C ILE A 87 7.91 -0.68 5.92
N TRP A 88 6.59 -0.82 5.82
CA TRP A 88 5.70 0.24 5.37
C TRP A 88 5.84 1.50 6.22
N ALA A 89 5.89 1.37 7.55
CA ALA A 89 6.03 2.51 8.46
C ALA A 89 7.38 3.22 8.28
N ILE A 90 8.47 2.46 8.10
CA ILE A 90 9.79 3.03 7.81
C ILE A 90 9.76 3.79 6.47
N ILE A 91 9.21 3.18 5.43
CA ILE A 91 9.07 3.82 4.11
C ILE A 91 8.23 5.09 4.22
N PHE A 92 7.12 5.05 4.99
CA PHE A 92 6.26 6.21 5.21
C PHE A 92 6.99 7.34 5.93
N ILE A 93 7.77 7.03 6.97
CA ILE A 93 8.58 8.02 7.69
C ILE A 93 9.63 8.63 6.77
N VAL A 94 10.35 7.80 5.99
CA VAL A 94 11.34 8.27 5.02
C VAL A 94 10.67 9.15 3.96
N TYR A 95 9.54 8.71 3.42
CA TYR A 95 8.73 9.48 2.48
C TYR A 95 8.35 10.83 3.09
N TYR A 96 7.84 10.85 4.31
CA TYR A 96 7.47 12.10 4.99
C TYR A 96 8.67 13.04 5.20
N ILE A 97 9.83 12.51 5.59
CA ILE A 97 11.05 13.30 5.80
C ILE A 97 11.60 13.85 4.48
N VAL A 98 11.60 13.04 3.40
CA VAL A 98 12.13 13.43 2.08
C VAL A 98 11.22 14.43 1.38
N PHE A 99 9.90 14.28 1.53
CA PHE A 99 8.91 15.10 0.85
C PHE A 99 8.33 16.23 1.75
N ASN A 100 8.95 16.46 2.93
CA ASN A 100 8.58 17.49 3.90
C ASN A 100 8.53 18.88 3.24
N GLY A 101 7.34 19.50 3.20
CA GLY A 101 7.10 20.83 2.62
C GLY A 101 6.48 20.80 1.22
N SER A 102 7.12 20.16 0.24
CA SER A 102 6.71 20.30 -1.17
C SER A 102 5.38 19.62 -1.54
N VAL A 103 4.95 18.58 -0.82
CA VAL A 103 3.70 17.85 -1.10
C VAL A 103 2.46 18.50 -0.47
N PHE A 104 2.67 19.33 0.56
CA PHE A 104 1.61 20.10 1.23
C PHE A 104 1.56 21.57 0.78
N GLU A 105 2.70 22.12 0.34
CA GLU A 105 2.80 23.50 -0.17
C GLU A 105 2.57 23.60 -1.68
N ASN A 106 2.75 22.50 -2.43
CA ASN A 106 2.53 22.46 -3.87
C ASN A 106 1.49 21.38 -4.22
N PRO A 107 0.22 21.73 -4.45
CA PRO A 107 -0.84 20.77 -4.75
C PRO A 107 -0.70 20.14 -6.14
N ILE A 108 0.42 20.29 -6.85
CA ILE A 108 0.48 19.95 -8.28
C ILE A 108 1.67 19.04 -8.59
N PRO A 109 1.44 17.72 -8.67
CA PRO A 109 2.26 16.82 -9.46
C PRO A 109 1.69 16.61 -10.88
N PHE A 110 0.43 16.98 -11.15
CA PHE A 110 -0.30 16.63 -12.40
C PHE A 110 -1.15 17.76 -13.04
N GLY A 111 -0.87 19.03 -12.74
CA GLY A 111 -1.49 20.17 -13.42
C GLY A 111 -2.97 20.48 -13.07
N ILE A 112 -3.56 19.87 -12.05
CA ILE A 112 -4.95 20.17 -11.65
C ILE A 112 -4.95 20.99 -10.36
N SER A 113 -5.36 22.25 -10.49
CA SER A 113 -5.60 23.19 -9.39
C SER A 113 -6.59 22.60 -8.38
N ALA A 114 -6.23 22.61 -7.10
CA ALA A 114 -7.13 22.26 -6.00
C ALA A 114 -8.08 23.41 -5.60
N TYR A 115 -8.09 24.51 -6.36
CA TYR A 115 -9.00 25.65 -6.22
C TYR A 115 -9.83 25.82 -7.48
#